data_AF-A0A537ZX04-F1
#
_entry.id   AF-A0A537ZX04-F1
#
_cell.length_a   1.000
_cell.length_b   1.000
_cell.length_c   1.000
_cell.angle_alpha   90.00
_cell.angle_beta   90.00
_cell.angle_gamma   90.00
#
_symmetry.space_group_name_H-M   'P 1'
#
loop_
_entity.id
_entity.type
_entity.pdbx_description
1 polymer ?
#
loop_
_entity_poly.entity_id
_entity_poly.type
_entity_poly.pdbx_seq_one_letter_code
_entity_poly.pdbx_strand_id
1 'polypeptide(L)' 'MRLLTEPESETEAAAVVAAVEQFLADTAPAPAPEATSQSRWQRAALEEGVSHAPLLAWGPRTG' A
#
# COMPACT_ATOMS: atom_id res chain seq x y z
N MET A 1 -28.29 -25.12 -1.19
CA MET A 1 -27.71 -23.79 -1.47
C MET A 1 -26.42 -24.03 -2.24
N ARG A 2 -26.44 -23.84 -3.57
CA ARG A 2 -25.31 -24.12 -4.47
C ARG A 2 -24.66 -22.79 -4.82
N LEU A 3 -23.35 -22.66 -4.60
CA LEU A 3 -22.56 -21.56 -5.16
C LEU A 3 -22.55 -21.73 -6.68
N LEU A 4 -23.18 -20.78 -7.37
CA LEU A 4 -23.12 -20.61 -8.82
C LEU A 4 -21.86 -19.83 -9.15
N THR A 5 -20.70 -20.46 -9.07
CA THR A 5 -19.59 -20.02 -9.91
C THR A 5 -19.44 -21.13 -10.93
N GLU A 6 -19.93 -20.86 -12.13
CA GLU A 6 -19.52 -21.65 -13.29
C GLU A 6 -18.01 -21.46 -13.47
N PRO A 7 -17.29 -22.42 -14.07
CA PRO A 7 -15.92 -22.16 -14.47
C PRO A 7 -15.94 -20.95 -15.41
N GLU A 8 -15.37 -19.82 -14.96
CA GLU A 8 -15.25 -18.61 -15.78
C GLU A 8 -14.58 -18.99 -17.10
N SER A 9 -15.18 -18.58 -18.21
CA SER A 9 -14.49 -18.69 -19.50
C SER A 9 -13.18 -17.89 -19.44
N GLU A 10 -12.13 -18.32 -20.14
CA GLU A 10 -10.84 -17.58 -20.16
C GLU A 10 -11.04 -16.10 -20.56
N THR A 11 -12.04 -15.83 -21.41
CA THR A 11 -12.43 -14.48 -21.80
C THR A 11 -13.01 -13.66 -20.65
N GLU A 12 -13.82 -14.27 -19.80
CA GLU A 12 -14.42 -13.61 -18.63
C GLU A 12 -13.34 -13.27 -17.60
N ALA A 13 -12.45 -14.21 -17.29
CA ALA A 13 -11.32 -13.96 -16.41
C ALA A 13 -10.44 -12.81 -16.92
N ALA A 14 -10.15 -12.78 -18.23
CA ALA A 14 -9.40 -11.69 -18.84
C ALA A 14 -10.13 -10.33 -18.75
N ALA A 15 -11.46 -10.31 -18.94
CA ALA A 15 -12.26 -9.11 -18.82
C ALA A 15 -12.28 -8.56 -17.39
N VAL A 16 -12.38 -9.44 -16.39
CA VAL A 16 -12.33 -9.07 -14.96
C VAL A 16 -10.96 -8.47 -14.60
N VAL A 17 -9.86 -9.10 -15.03
CA VAL A 17 -8.50 -8.58 -14.79
C VAL A 17 -8.34 -7.20 -15.41
N ALA A 18 -8.73 -7.02 -16.68
CA ALA A 18 -8.64 -5.74 -17.36
C ALA A 18 -9.46 -4.65 -16.65
N ALA A 19 -10.67 -4.98 -16.16
CA ALA A 19 -11.50 -4.04 -15.42
C ALA A 19 -10.86 -3.62 -14.09
N VAL A 20 -10.21 -4.55 -13.38
CA VAL A 20 -9.48 -4.25 -12.13
C VAL A 20 -8.28 -3.34 -12.41
N GLU A 21 -7.49 -3.65 -13.45
CA GLU A 21 -6.34 -2.83 -13.84
C GLU A 21 -6.76 -1.40 -14.19
N GLN A 22 -7.84 -1.25 -14.97
CA GLN A 22 -8.40 0.05 -15.32
C GLN A 22 -8.87 0.81 -14.08
N PHE A 23 -9.60 0.15 -13.17
CA PHE A 23 -10.05 0.76 -11.92
C PHE A 23 -8.88 1.28 -11.09
N LEU A 24 -7.81 0.49 -10.95
CA LEU A 24 -6.62 0.90 -10.21
C LEU A 24 -5.90 2.08 -10.88
N ALA A 25 -5.83 2.10 -12.20
CA ALA A 25 -5.26 3.22 -12.95
C ALA A 25 -6.08 4.50 -12.78
N ASP A 26 -7.41 4.40 -12.86
CA ASP A 26 -8.32 5.55 -12.78
C ASP A 26 -8.44 6.12 -11.37
N THR A 27 -8.24 5.29 -10.35
CA THR A 27 -8.43 5.67 -8.94
C THR A 27 -7.12 5.80 -8.16
N ALA A 28 -5.97 5.61 -8.82
CA ALA A 28 -4.67 5.79 -8.19
C ALA A 28 -4.56 7.21 -7.59
N PRO A 29 -4.16 7.33 -6.30
CA PRO A 29 -3.88 8.64 -5.72
C PRO A 29 -2.71 9.28 -6.46
N ALA A 30 -2.70 10.62 -6.51
CA ALA A 30 -1.58 11.35 -7.09
C ALA A 30 -0.26 10.88 -6.44
N PRO A 31 0.82 10.70 -7.23
CA PRO A 31 2.10 10.31 -6.67
C PRO A 31 2.51 11.31 -5.59
N ALA A 32 3.02 10.79 -4.46
CA ALA A 32 3.49 11.65 -3.39
C ALA A 32 4.54 12.63 -3.97
N PRO A 33 4.46 13.92 -3.64
CA PRO A 33 5.48 14.86 -4.07
C PRO A 33 6.83 14.37 -3.61
N GLU A 34 7.85 14.48 -4.47
CA GLU A 34 9.21 14.19 -4.05
C GLU A 34 9.54 15.01 -2.80
N ALA A 35 10.03 14.36 -1.75
CA ALA A 35 10.41 15.02 -0.51
C ALA A 35 11.66 15.85 -0.78
N THR A 36 11.46 17.09 -1.21
CA THR A 36 12.54 18.01 -1.61
C THR A 36 13.33 18.59 -0.45
N SER A 37 12.94 18.30 0.80
CA SER A 37 13.73 18.74 1.97
C SER A 37 13.63 17.76 3.13
N GLN A 38 14.77 17.51 3.75
CA GLN A 38 14.87 16.82 5.03
C GLN A 38 14.09 17.60 6.09
N SER A 39 13.21 16.92 6.84
CA SER A 39 12.44 17.56 7.90
C SER A 39 13.37 18.06 9.02
N ARG A 40 12.95 19.08 9.76
CA ARG A 40 13.77 19.62 10.87
C ARG A 40 14.06 18.55 11.94
N TRP A 41 13.12 17.64 12.17
CA TRP A 41 13.29 16.52 13.10
C TRP A 41 14.24 15.45 12.57
N GLN A 42 14.19 15.16 11.27
CA GLN A 42 15.18 14.27 10.65
C GLN A 42 16.59 14.86 10.74
N ARG A 43 16.74 16.18 10.56
CA ARG A 43 18.04 16.85 10.71
C ARG A 43 18.56 16.78 12.14
N ALA A 44 17.71 17.09 13.13
CA ALA A 44 18.05 16.95 14.53
C ALA A 44 18.45 15.50 14.89
N ALA A 45 17.72 14.49 14.39
CA ALA A 45 18.06 13.09 14.64
C ALA A 45 19.45 12.71 14.09
N LEU A 46 19.83 13.22 12.91
CA LEU A 46 21.19 13.00 12.37
C LEU A 46 22.27 13.72 13.19
N GLU A 47 22.01 14.96 13.61
CA GLU A 47 22.93 15.76 14.43
C GLU A 47 23.12 15.13 15.83
N GLU A 48 22.06 14.59 16.40
CA GLU A 48 22.03 13.99 17.75
C GLU A 48 22.37 12.49 17.77
N GLY A 49 22.57 11.86 16.61
CA GLY A 49 22.90 10.44 16.50
C GLY A 49 21.74 9.49 16.87
N VAL A 50 20.50 9.94 16.74
CA VAL A 50 19.30 9.15 17.01
C VAL A 50 19.02 8.23 15.83
N SER A 51 19.23 6.93 16.00
CA SER A 51 18.84 5.93 15.01
C SER A 51 17.34 5.63 15.12
N HIS A 52 16.75 5.19 14.00
CA HIS A 52 15.40 4.65 14.04
C HIS A 52 15.40 3.40 14.93
N ALA A 53 14.69 3.45 16.07
CA ALA A 53 14.23 2.22 16.68
C ALA A 53 13.09 1.70 15.79
N PRO A 54 13.04 0.40 15.44
CA PRO A 54 11.85 -0.16 14.83
C PRO A 54 10.69 0.19 15.75
N LEU A 55 9.68 0.86 15.19
CA LEU A 55 8.44 1.12 15.91
C LEU A 55 7.92 -0.25 16.33
N LEU A 56 8.10 -0.60 17.61
CA LEU A 56 7.34 -1.66 18.23
C LEU A 56 5.90 -1.26 17.97
N ALA A 57 5.25 -1.99 17.05
CA ALA A 57 3.88 -1.75 16.65
C ALA A 57 3.08 -1.65 17.95
N TRP A 58 2.59 -0.45 18.26
CA TRP A 58 1.72 -0.28 19.42
C TRP A 58 0.42 -0.99 19.08
N GLY A 59 0.37 -2.27 19.44
CA GLY A 59 -0.77 -3.17 19.36
C GLY A 59 -0.61 -4.19 20.48
N PRO A 60 -1.70 -4.67 21.09
CA PRO A 60 -1.60 -5.57 22.23
C PRO A 60 -0.90 -6.86 21.80
N ARG A 61 0.24 -7.16 22.44
CA ARG A 61 0.84 -8.49 22.37
C ARG A 61 -0.06 -9.45 23.15
N THR A 62 -0.98 -10.11 22.46
CA THR A 62 -1.61 -11.31 23.01
C THR A 62 -0.60 -12.45 22.91
N GLY A 63 -0.04 -12.82 24.05
CA GLY A 63 0.58 -14.14 24.26
C GLY A 63 -0.45 -15.17 24.67
#